data_AF-A0A3D1LCI6-F1
#
_entry.id   AF-A0A3D1LCI6-F1
#
_cell.length_a   1.000
_cell.length_b   1.000
_cell.length_c   1.000
_cell.angle_alpha   90.00
_cell.angle_beta   90.00
_cell.angle_gamma   90.00
#
_symmetry.space_group_name_H-M   'P 1'
#
loop_
_entity.id
_entity.type
_entity.pdbx_description
1 polymer ?
#
loop_
_entity_poly.entity_id
_entity_poly.type
_entity_poly.pdbx_seq_one_letter_code
_entity_poly.pdbx_strand_id
1 'polypeptide(L)'
;LCGFNRSPKKTQRLAQETGLVPCESARQVAEQADVLVLGVKPQMLPDVLPLIAPAVTPKTLVVTIAAGKGFGFYASYLGDVPLVRVMPNICAQV
;
A
#
# COMPACT_ATOMS: atom_id res chain seq x y z
N LEU A 1 -12.89 3.23 3.26
CA LEU A 1 -11.66 2.42 3.17
C LEU A 1 -11.78 1.56 1.92
N CYS A 2 -10.84 1.66 0.99
CA CYS A 2 -10.76 0.77 -0.17
C CYS A 2 -9.48 -0.07 -0.10
N GLY A 3 -9.45 -1.21 -0.79
CA GLY A 3 -8.25 -2.05 -0.76
C GLY A 3 -8.21 -3.14 -1.82
N PHE A 4 -6.99 -3.59 -2.06
CA PHE A 4 -6.67 -4.61 -3.04
C PHE A 4 -5.66 -5.59 -2.45
N ASN A 5 -5.88 -6.87 -2.72
CA ASN A 5 -4.91 -7.94 -2.49
C ASN A 5 -4.87 -8.82 -3.74
N ARG A 6 -3.68 -9.34 -4.07
CA ARG A 6 -3.51 -10.31 -5.18
C ARG A 6 -4.43 -11.53 -5.03
N SER A 7 -4.82 -11.90 -3.82
CA SER A 7 -5.81 -12.95 -3.57
C SER A 7 -7.22 -12.33 -3.43
N PRO A 8 -8.13 -12.52 -4.42
CA PRO A 8 -9.47 -11.96 -4.34
C PRO A 8 -10.26 -12.46 -3.13
N LYS A 9 -10.06 -13.72 -2.74
CA LYS A 9 -10.69 -14.31 -1.55
C LYS A 9 -10.33 -13.55 -0.26
N LYS A 10 -9.08 -13.08 -0.14
CA LYS A 10 -8.65 -12.30 1.04
C LYS A 10 -9.29 -10.92 1.04
N THR A 11 -9.36 -10.26 -0.13
CA THR A 11 -10.02 -8.96 -0.27
C THR A 11 -11.51 -9.05 0.08
N GLN A 12 -12.20 -10.08 -0.43
CA GLN A 12 -13.63 -10.31 -0.16
C GLN A 12 -13.90 -10.59 1.32
N ARG A 13 -13.07 -11.44 1.95
CA ARG A 13 -13.19 -11.72 3.38
C ARG A 13 -13.03 -10.44 4.20
N LEU A 14 -11.99 -9.65 3.92
CA LEU A 14 -11.76 -8.39 4.63
C LEU A 14 -12.89 -7.38 4.38
N ALA A 15 -13.43 -7.33 3.18
CA ALA A 15 -14.59 -6.51 2.84
C ALA A 15 -15.83 -6.88 3.68
N GLN A 16 -16.08 -8.18 3.88
CA GLN A 16 -17.18 -8.66 4.74
C GLN A 16 -16.95 -8.32 6.22
N GLU A 17 -15.71 -8.39 6.70
CA GLU A 17 -15.37 -8.15 8.10
C GLU A 17 -15.33 -6.65 8.47
N THR A 18 -15.00 -5.76 7.51
CA THR A 18 -14.69 -4.34 7.79
C THR A 18 -15.51 -3.33 7.00
N GLY A 19 -16.28 -3.76 6.01
CA GLY A 19 -16.95 -2.86 5.06
C GLY A 19 -15.99 -2.22 4.04
N LEU A 20 -14.77 -2.74 3.90
CA LEU A 20 -13.81 -2.29 2.90
C LEU A 20 -14.37 -2.44 1.48
N VAL A 21 -14.20 -1.40 0.67
CA VAL A 21 -14.57 -1.43 -0.76
C VAL A 21 -13.47 -2.16 -1.54
N PRO A 22 -13.74 -3.34 -2.13
CA PRO A 22 -12.75 -4.06 -2.90
C PRO A 22 -12.44 -3.32 -4.21
N CYS A 23 -11.15 -3.15 -4.48
CA CYS A 23 -10.67 -2.65 -5.77
C CYS A 23 -10.18 -3.79 -6.65
N GLU A 24 -10.14 -3.55 -7.97
CA GLU A 24 -9.69 -4.51 -8.98
C GLU A 24 -8.17 -4.49 -9.17
N SER A 25 -7.50 -3.41 -8.77
CA SER A 25 -6.05 -3.29 -8.87
C SER A 25 -5.44 -2.42 -7.78
N ALA A 26 -4.13 -2.59 -7.53
CA ALA A 26 -3.37 -1.72 -6.65
C ALA A 26 -3.36 -0.26 -7.12
N ARG A 27 -3.36 -0.05 -8.45
CA ARG A 27 -3.42 1.27 -9.07
C ARG A 27 -4.72 1.99 -8.72
N GLN A 28 -5.86 1.30 -8.82
CA GLN A 28 -7.17 1.88 -8.47
C GLN A 28 -7.22 2.34 -7.01
N VAL A 29 -6.58 1.60 -6.08
CA VAL A 29 -6.45 2.03 -4.69
C VAL A 29 -5.62 3.32 -4.60
N ALA A 30 -4.48 3.37 -5.28
CA ALA A 30 -3.60 4.53 -5.26
C ALA A 30 -4.25 5.79 -5.87
N GLU A 31 -5.09 5.65 -6.89
CA GLU A 31 -5.82 6.77 -7.52
C GLU A 31 -6.87 7.41 -6.60
N GLN A 32 -7.39 6.66 -5.63
CA GLN A 32 -8.46 7.11 -4.72
C GLN A 32 -7.96 7.48 -3.32
N ALA A 33 -6.72 7.13 -2.98
CA ALA A 33 -6.22 7.23 -1.62
C ALA A 33 -5.50 8.56 -1.36
N ASP A 34 -5.99 9.32 -0.36
CA ASP A 34 -5.20 10.40 0.26
C ASP A 34 -4.05 9.83 1.10
N VAL A 35 -4.29 8.68 1.74
CA VAL A 35 -3.30 7.92 2.53
C VAL A 35 -3.22 6.49 2.01
N LEU A 36 -2.06 6.13 1.46
CA LEU A 36 -1.82 4.82 0.85
C LEU A 36 -0.97 3.93 1.76
N VAL A 37 -1.58 2.88 2.31
CA VAL A 37 -0.89 1.93 3.20
C VAL A 37 -0.36 0.71 2.43
N LEU A 38 0.96 0.56 2.37
CA LEU A 38 1.67 -0.56 1.76
C LEU A 38 1.86 -1.70 2.77
N GLY A 39 0.86 -2.59 2.82
CA GLY A 39 0.82 -3.80 3.67
C GLY A 39 1.39 -5.08 3.01
N VAL A 40 2.33 -4.95 2.08
CA VAL A 40 2.92 -6.09 1.35
C VAL A 40 4.26 -6.50 1.94
N LYS A 41 4.65 -7.77 1.75
CA LYS A 41 6.00 -8.26 2.08
C LYS A 41 7.07 -7.42 1.37
N PRO A 42 8.22 -7.12 2.01
CA PRO A 42 9.27 -6.27 1.43
C PRO A 42 9.79 -6.74 0.06
N GLN A 43 9.77 -8.05 -0.18
CA GLN A 43 10.22 -8.70 -1.42
C GLN A 43 9.29 -8.41 -2.60
N MET A 44 8.01 -8.10 -2.35
CA MET A 44 7.01 -7.84 -3.39
C MET A 44 6.94 -6.37 -3.80
N LEU A 45 7.58 -5.47 -3.05
CA LEU A 45 7.55 -4.04 -3.37
C LEU A 45 8.09 -3.69 -4.76
N PRO A 46 9.18 -4.30 -5.27
CA PRO A 46 9.64 -4.04 -6.64
C PRO A 46 8.60 -4.33 -7.72
N ASP A 47 7.67 -5.25 -7.48
CA ASP A 47 6.60 -5.58 -8.43
C ASP A 47 5.38 -4.64 -8.27
N VAL A 48 5.14 -4.15 -7.05
CA VAL A 48 3.95 -3.32 -6.72
C VAL A 48 4.19 -1.84 -7.00
N LEU A 49 5.35 -1.30 -6.61
CA LEU A 49 5.65 0.13 -6.70
C LEU A 49 5.53 0.68 -8.13
N PRO A 50 6.04 0.00 -9.20
CA PRO A 50 5.87 0.49 -10.57
C PRO A 50 4.41 0.59 -11.02
N LEU A 51 3.54 -0.29 -10.51
CA LEU A 51 2.12 -0.31 -10.89
C LEU A 51 1.34 0.87 -10.30
N ILE A 52 1.74 1.33 -9.11
CA ILE A 52 1.08 2.42 -8.40
C ILE A 52 1.74 3.78 -8.64
N ALA A 53 3.02 3.82 -9.01
CA ALA A 53 3.78 5.06 -9.19
C ALA A 53 3.07 6.10 -10.08
N PRO A 54 2.40 5.73 -11.20
CA PRO A 54 1.68 6.70 -12.03
C PRO A 54 0.46 7.35 -11.35
N ALA A 55 -0.05 6.77 -10.27
CA ALA A 55 -1.22 7.23 -9.54
C ALA A 55 -0.88 7.95 -8.23
N VAL A 56 0.34 7.79 -7.72
CA VAL A 56 0.80 8.48 -6.50
C VAL A 56 1.16 9.92 -6.85
N THR A 57 0.66 10.87 -6.06
CA THR A 57 0.96 12.30 -6.22
C THR A 57 1.73 12.82 -5.00
N PRO A 58 2.34 14.01 -5.07
CA PRO A 58 2.96 14.65 -3.91
C PRO A 58 1.99 14.92 -2.74
N LYS A 59 0.67 14.85 -2.97
CA LYS A 59 -0.35 14.99 -1.91
C LYS A 59 -0.67 13.66 -1.22
N THR A 60 -0.32 12.53 -1.83
CA THR A 60 -0.60 11.20 -1.31
C THR A 60 0.40 10.85 -0.21
N LEU A 61 -0.08 10.62 1.01
CA LEU A 61 0.75 10.12 2.10
C LEU A 61 0.97 8.62 1.94
N VAL A 62 2.21 8.21 1.68
CA VAL A 62 2.58 6.79 1.61
C VAL A 62 2.98 6.32 3.00
N VAL A 63 2.33 5.26 3.48
CA VAL A 63 2.65 4.60 4.75
C VAL A 63 3.11 3.18 4.44
N THR A 64 4.27 2.76 4.94
CA THR A 64 4.77 1.40 4.70
C THR A 64 5.13 0.69 5.99
N ILE A 65 4.73 -0.58 6.10
CA ILE A 65 5.11 -1.48 7.21
C ILE A 65 6.26 -2.42 6.86
N ALA A 66 6.86 -2.26 5.67
CA ALA A 66 7.88 -3.16 5.17
C ALA A 66 9.23 -2.92 5.87
N ALA A 67 9.73 -3.95 6.53
CA ALA A 67 11.07 -3.94 7.12
C ALA A 67 12.17 -3.98 6.05
N GLY A 68 13.33 -3.39 6.35
CA GLY A 68 14.54 -3.51 5.54
C GLY A 68 14.56 -2.69 4.23
N LYS A 69 13.58 -1.80 4.00
CA LYS A 69 13.60 -0.83 2.90
C LYS A 69 13.85 0.57 3.43
N GLY A 70 14.84 1.26 2.87
CA GLY A 70 15.17 2.65 3.19
C GLY A 70 14.34 3.63 2.36
N PHE A 71 14.29 4.90 2.76
CA PHE A 71 13.53 5.93 2.04
C PHE A 71 13.97 6.09 0.58
N GLY A 72 15.27 6.00 0.30
CA GLY A 72 15.80 6.04 -1.07
C GLY A 72 15.26 4.94 -1.99
N PHE A 73 14.93 3.76 -1.44
CA PHE A 73 14.28 2.70 -2.21
C PHE A 73 12.88 3.09 -2.65
N TYR A 74 12.11 3.86 -1.88
CA TYR A 74 10.78 4.30 -2.31
C TYR A 74 10.87 5.52 -3.22
N ALA A 75 11.77 6.46 -2.89
CA ALA A 75 12.01 7.64 -3.70
C ALA A 75 12.43 7.30 -5.14
N SER A 76 13.16 6.19 -5.34
CA SER A 76 13.51 5.73 -6.69
C SER A 76 12.33 5.27 -7.56
N TYR A 77 11.17 4.96 -6.96
CA TYR A 77 9.96 4.57 -7.72
C TYR A 77 8.89 5.66 -7.71
N LEU A 78 8.70 6.33 -6.57
CA LEU A 78 7.59 7.25 -6.33
C LEU A 78 8.01 8.72 -6.43
N GLY A 79 9.31 9.02 -6.51
CA GLY A 79 9.82 10.38 -6.43
C GLY A 79 9.73 10.95 -5.02
N ASP A 80 9.67 12.28 -4.93
CA ASP A 80 9.55 13.00 -3.67
C ASP A 80 8.07 13.04 -3.23
N VAL A 81 7.71 12.10 -2.36
CA VAL A 81 6.36 11.96 -1.80
C VAL A 81 6.42 11.87 -0.28
N PRO A 82 5.41 12.37 0.44
CA PRO A 82 5.32 12.18 1.89
C PRO A 82 5.33 10.68 2.22
N LEU A 83 6.35 10.23 2.95
CA LEU A 83 6.57 8.81 3.24
C LEU A 83 6.82 8.58 4.72
N VAL A 84 5.98 7.75 5.33
CA VAL A 84 6.12 7.31 6.72
C VAL A 84 6.39 5.81 6.76
N ARG A 85 7.50 5.42 7.37
CA ARG A 85 7.80 4.01 7.67
C ARG A 85 7.35 3.69 9.09
N VAL A 86 6.45 2.72 9.21
CA VAL A 86 5.96 2.19 10.49
C VAL A 86 6.53 0.78 10.68
N MET A 87 6.89 0.42 11.91
CA MET A 87 7.30 -0.94 12.28
C MET A 87 6.33 -1.47 13.32
N PRO A 88 5.15 -1.97 12.91
CA PRO A 88 4.20 -2.52 13.86
C PRO A 88 4.77 -3.79 14.50
N ASN A 89 4.26 -4.13 15.67
CA ASN A 89 4.52 -5.42 16.31
C ASN A 89 3.34 -6.38 16.05
N ILE A 90 3.52 -7.65 16.43
CA ILE A 90 2.50 -8.70 16.25
C ILE A 90 1.20 -8.44 17.05
N CYS A 91 1.23 -7.56 18.06
CA CYS A 91 0.06 -7.19 18.84
C CYS A 91 -0.90 -6.28 18.05
N ALA A 92 -0.42 -5.61 17.00
CA ALA A 92 -1.27 -4.99 16.01
C ALA A 92 -1.86 -6.10 15.11
N GLN A 93 -3.11 -6.48 15.38
CA GLN A 93 -3.81 -7.43 14.53
C GLN A 93 -4.11 -6.77 13.17
N VAL A 94 -3.62 -7.40 12.10
CA VAL A 94 -3.94 -7.11 10.70
C VAL A 94 -4.85 -8.21 10.17
#